data_AF-A0A921LBB3-F1
#
_entry.id   AF-A0A921LBB3-F1
#
_cell.length_a   1.000
_cell.length_b   1.000
_cell.length_c   1.000
_cell.angle_alpha   90.00
_cell.angle_beta   90.00
_cell.angle_gamma   90.00
#
_symmetry.space_group_name_H-M   'P 1'
#
loop_
_entity.id
_entity.type
_entity.pdbx_description
1 polymer ?
#
loop_
_entity_poly.entity_id
_entity_poly.type
_entity_poly.pdbx_seq_one_letter_code
_entity_poly.pdbx_strand_id
1 'polypeptide(L)' 'MSENLEKIRPALVALEVGESVSFTISRLKSVRTQASELGAIYNRQFKTRTDRENHTITVKRTV' A
#
# COMPACT_ATOMS: atom_id res chain seq x y z
N MET A 1 3.19 -19.33 9.30
CA MET A 1 3.27 -18.32 8.23
C MET A 1 2.42 -17.16 8.69
N SER A 2 3.04 -16.18 9.35
CA SER A 2 2.31 -15.08 9.98
C SER A 2 1.67 -14.24 8.89
N GLU A 3 0.37 -14.44 8.67
CA GLU A 3 -0.45 -13.49 7.93
C GLU A 3 -0.33 -12.17 8.68
N ASN A 4 0.50 -11.26 8.16
CA ASN A 4 0.61 -9.92 8.70
C ASN A 4 -0.76 -9.28 8.51
N LEU A 5 -1.56 -9.35 9.57
CA LEU A 5 -2.93 -8.86 9.69
C LEU A 5 -2.94 -7.32 9.82
N GLU A 6 -1.86 -6.66 9.37
CA GLU A 6 -1.79 -5.22 9.29
C GLU A 6 -2.95 -4.73 8.43
N LYS A 7 -3.77 -3.88 9.05
CA LYS A 7 -4.89 -3.22 8.40
C LYS A 7 -4.29 -2.26 7.38
N ILE A 8 -4.70 -2.41 6.11
CA ILE A 8 -4.14 -1.67 4.97
C ILE A 8 -4.24 -0.15 5.19
N ARG A 9 -5.41 0.34 5.63
CA ARG A 9 -5.68 1.77 5.82
C ARG A 9 -4.72 2.45 6.80
N PRO A 10 -4.59 2.02 8.08
CA PRO A 10 -3.66 2.67 9.01
C PRO A 10 -2.21 2.56 8.54
N ALA A 11 -1.80 1.45 7.92
CA ALA A 11 -0.46 1.32 7.35
C ALA A 11 -0.20 2.36 6.24
N LEU A 12 -1.15 2.56 5.31
CA LEU A 12 -1.02 3.57 4.26
C LEU A 12 -1.07 5.02 4.77
N VAL A 13 -1.81 5.28 5.85
CA VAL A 13 -1.88 6.62 6.48
C VAL A 13 -0.59 6.96 7.23
N ALA A 14 0.00 5.96 7.89
CA ALA A 14 1.26 6.10 8.62
C ALA A 14 2.48 6.30 7.71
N LEU A 15 2.39 5.91 6.42
CA LEU A 15 3.48 6.11 5.46
C LEU A 15 3.91 7.58 5.35
N GLU A 16 5.18 7.81 5.60
CA GLU A 16 5.86 9.08 5.32
C GLU A 16 6.30 9.17 3.86
N VAL A 17 6.64 10.38 3.41
CA VAL A 17 7.11 10.61 2.03
C VAL A 17 8.44 9.89 1.83
N GLY A 18 8.50 9.03 0.81
CA GLY A 18 9.68 8.20 0.52
C GLY A 18 9.60 6.79 1.12
N GLU A 19 8.73 6.57 2.09
CA GLU A 19 8.53 5.27 2.72
C GLU A 19 7.67 4.35 1.85
N SER A 20 7.85 3.04 2.05
CA SER A 20 7.07 2.01 1.36
C SER A 20 6.70 0.85 2.27
N VAL A 21 5.49 0.34 2.08
CA VAL A 21 4.98 -0.86 2.76
C VAL A 21 4.62 -1.92 1.72
N SER A 22 4.81 -3.19 2.07
CA SER A 22 4.48 -4.33 1.21
C SER A 22 3.35 -5.14 1.79
N PHE A 23 2.39 -5.51 0.95
CA PHE A 23 1.28 -6.40 1.28
C PHE A 23 1.30 -7.64 0.39
N THR A 24 0.55 -8.67 0.78
CA THR A 24 0.33 -9.85 -0.07
C THR A 24 -0.46 -9.48 -1.32
N ILE A 25 -0.15 -10.13 -2.44
CA ILE A 25 -0.83 -9.90 -3.73
C ILE A 25 -2.33 -10.25 -3.69
N SER A 26 -2.75 -11.13 -2.79
CA SER A 26 -4.17 -11.43 -2.52
C SER A 26 -4.99 -10.19 -2.17
N ARG A 27 -4.35 -9.15 -1.62
CA ARG A 27 -4.98 -7.88 -1.22
C ARG A 27 -4.79 -6.77 -2.25
N LEU A 28 -4.26 -7.07 -3.44
CA LEU A 28 -3.91 -6.08 -4.48
C LEU A 28 -5.06 -5.11 -4.82
N LYS A 29 -6.28 -5.63 -4.97
CA LYS A 29 -7.46 -4.80 -5.26
C LYS A 29 -7.70 -3.79 -4.13
N SER A 30 -7.77 -4.27 -2.89
CA SER A 30 -8.03 -3.44 -1.71
C SER A 30 -6.94 -2.42 -1.44
N VAL A 31 -5.66 -2.80 -1.65
CA VAL A 31 -4.50 -1.90 -1.49
C VAL A 31 -4.57 -0.75 -2.49
N ARG A 32 -4.83 -1.06 -3.77
CA ARG A 32 -4.90 -0.05 -4.83
C ARG A 32 -6.06 0.93 -4.61
N THR A 33 -7.26 0.41 -4.29
CA THR A 33 -8.43 1.25 -4.01
C THR A 33 -8.20 2.17 -2.81
N GLN A 34 -7.68 1.65 -1.70
CA GLN A 34 -7.42 2.45 -0.50
C GLN A 34 -6.32 3.49 -0.72
N ALA A 35 -5.24 3.14 -1.43
CA ALA A 35 -4.19 4.10 -1.75
C ALA A 35 -4.72 5.25 -2.62
N SER A 36 -5.56 4.97 -3.62
CA SER A 36 -6.20 6.00 -4.45
C SER A 36 -7.17 6.87 -3.64
N GLU A 37 -8.01 6.27 -2.80
CA GLU A 37 -8.96 6.98 -1.95
C GLU A 37 -8.23 7.91 -0.96
N LEU A 38 -7.24 7.39 -0.24
CA LEU A 38 -6.43 8.18 0.70
C LEU A 38 -5.61 9.25 -0.02
N GLY A 39 -5.13 8.97 -1.23
CA GLY A 39 -4.46 9.95 -2.07
C GLY A 39 -5.36 11.15 -2.39
N ALA A 40 -6.61 10.89 -2.76
CA ALA A 40 -7.59 11.93 -3.04
C ALA A 40 -8.02 12.72 -1.78
N ILE A 41 -8.25 12.02 -0.66
CA ILE A 41 -8.71 12.65 0.60
C ILE A 41 -7.62 13.54 1.22
N TYR A 42 -6.37 13.07 1.23
CA TYR A 42 -5.26 13.75 1.92
C TYR A 42 -4.32 14.51 0.98
N ASN A 43 -4.69 14.63 -0.30
CA ASN A 43 -3.85 15.22 -1.36
C ASN A 43 -2.44 14.60 -1.42
N ARG A 44 -2.37 13.26 -1.29
CA ARG A 44 -1.13 12.46 -1.31
C ARG A 44 -1.00 11.72 -2.64
N GLN A 45 0.23 11.39 -3.01
CA GLN A 45 0.49 10.51 -4.15
C GLN A 45 1.13 9.20 -3.67
N PHE A 46 0.57 8.08 -4.13
CA PHE A 46 1.09 6.76 -3.89
C PHE A 46 1.45 6.09 -5.22
N LYS A 47 2.60 5.43 -5.28
CA LYS A 47 3.00 4.54 -6.36
C LYS A 47 2.96 3.10 -5.88
N THR A 48 2.32 2.23 -6.66
CA THR A 48 2.28 0.80 -6.36
C THR A 48 3.15 0.02 -7.34
N ARG A 49 3.98 -0.89 -6.83
CA ARG A 49 4.74 -1.88 -7.62
C ARG A 49 4.27 -3.27 -7.24
N THR A 50 4.04 -4.13 -8.22
CA THR A 50 3.66 -5.53 -7.98
C THR A 50 4.85 -6.42 -8.29
N ASP A 51 5.18 -7.28 -7.34
CA ASP A 51 6.18 -8.34 -7.49
C ASP A 51 5.44 -9.67 -7.61
N ARG A 52 5.58 -10.30 -8.79
CA ARG A 52 4.91 -11.56 -9.11
C ARG A 52 5.68 -12.78 -8.58
N GLU A 53 6.99 -12.67 -8.38
CA GLU A 53 7.81 -13.78 -7.87
C GLU A 53 7.59 -13.94 -6.37
N ASN A 54 7.62 -12.82 -5.65
CA ASN A 54 7.39 -12.81 -4.21
C ASN A 54 5.90 -12.73 -3.83
N HIS A 55 5.00 -12.66 -4.81
CA HIS A 55 3.55 -12.51 -4.60
C HIS A 55 3.22 -11.35 -3.64
N THR A 56 3.87 -10.20 -3.83
CA THR A 56 3.66 -8.99 -3.02
C THR A 56 3.31 -7.77 -3.86
N ILE A 57 2.67 -6.79 -3.21
CA ILE A 57 2.44 -5.45 -3.74
C ILE A 57 3.02 -4.43 -2.78
N THR A 58 3.97 -3.66 -3.27
CA THR A 58 4.60 -2.58 -2.52
C THR A 58 3.92 -1.27 -2.88
N VAL A 59 3.54 -0.49 -1.87
CA VAL A 59 3.04 0.87 -2.02
C VAL A 59 4.06 1.81 -1.44
N LYS A 60 4.46 2.81 -2.22
CA LYS A 60 5.36 3.88 -1.82
C LYS A 60 4.63 5.20 -1.86
N ARG A 61 4.75 6.01 -0.81
CA ARG A 61 4.26 7.40 -0.84
C ARG A 61 5.30 8.29 -1.51
N THR A 62 4.87 9.05 -2.50
CA THR A 62 5.73 9.97 -3.26
C THR A 62 5.51 11.44 -2.89
N VAL A 63 4.30 11.81 -2.45
CA VAL A 63 3.90 13.15 -2.00
C VAL A 63 2.86 12.98 -0.89
#